data_AF-A0A2P5CAR1-F1
#
_entry.id   AF-A0A2P5CAR1-F1
#
_cell.length_a   1.000
_cell.length_b   1.000
_cell.length_c   1.000
_cell.angle_alpha   90.00
_cell.angle_beta   90.00
_cell.angle_gamma   90.00
#
_symmetry.space_group_name_H-M   'P 1'
#
loop_
_entity.id
_entity.type
_entity.pdbx_description
1 polymer ?
#
loop_
_entity_poly.entity_id
_entity_poly.type
_entity_poly.pdbx_seq_one_letter_code
_entity_poly.pdbx_strand_id
1 'polypeptide(L)'
;MGKEKVDAMEVVESEGQKCKFVVMDEGFGLDLEDLLRVSAYMVGKSRSRIMCKVVVGGGKGSGVTATVMAIRRLSECDDATWKFESEMEAIGRVHHPNILALRAYYYASDEKLFVTDFIRNKSL
;
A
#
# COMPACT_ATOMS: atom_id res chain seq x y z
N MET A 1 -2.67 -2.33 32.75
CA MET A 1 -3.34 -3.30 31.86
C MET A 1 -4.31 -2.52 30.99
N GLY A 2 -3.77 -1.82 29.99
CA GLY A 2 -4.52 -0.94 29.10
C GLY A 2 -4.89 -1.70 27.84
N LYS A 3 -6.18 -1.73 27.53
CA LYS A 3 -6.71 -2.23 26.25
C LYS A 3 -6.26 -1.28 25.16
N GLU A 4 -5.73 -1.78 24.06
CA GLU A 4 -5.78 -1.01 22.81
C GLU A 4 -6.14 -1.96 21.67
N LYS A 5 -7.30 -1.67 21.09
CA LYS A 5 -7.89 -2.38 19.97
C LYS A 5 -7.12 -1.96 18.72
N VAL A 6 -6.46 -2.90 18.07
CA VAL A 6 -6.00 -2.74 16.69
C VAL A 6 -7.17 -3.11 15.77
N ASP A 7 -8.14 -2.21 15.64
CA ASP A 7 -9.23 -2.31 14.66
C ASP A 7 -8.96 -1.32 13.53
N ALA A 8 -8.19 -1.75 12.54
CA ALA A 8 -8.17 -1.17 11.18
C ALA A 8 -8.01 -2.31 10.17
N MET A 9 -9.09 -3.07 9.97
CA MET A 9 -9.19 -4.11 8.95
C MET A 9 -10.39 -3.79 8.06
N GLU A 10 -10.16 -3.04 6.97
CA GLU A 10 -11.16 -2.87 5.92
C GLU A 10 -11.04 -4.03 4.92
N VAL A 11 -11.76 -5.10 5.24
CA VAL A 11 -12.05 -6.18 4.29
C VAL A 11 -13.15 -5.69 3.36
N VAL A 12 -12.78 -5.21 2.18
CA VAL A 12 -13.72 -5.00 1.09
C VAL A 12 -13.87 -6.33 0.36
N GLU A 13 -14.90 -7.11 0.69
CA GLU A 13 -15.28 -8.31 -0.06
C GLU A 13 -16.24 -7.90 -1.20
N SER A 14 -15.80 -8.05 -2.44
CA SER A 14 -16.67 -7.95 -3.62
C SER A 14 -17.06 -9.36 -4.07
N GLU A 15 -18.36 -9.62 -4.23
CA GLU A 15 -18.89 -10.97 -4.50
C GLU A 15 -18.15 -11.68 -5.66
N GLY A 16 -17.49 -12.80 -5.33
CA GLY A 16 -16.82 -13.70 -6.28
C GLY A 16 -15.29 -13.61 -6.33
N GLN A 17 -14.67 -12.53 -5.85
CA GLN A 17 -13.21 -12.37 -5.79
C GLN A 17 -12.77 -11.98 -4.38
N LYS A 18 -12.03 -12.86 -3.70
CA LYS A 18 -11.47 -12.56 -2.37
C LYS A 18 -10.35 -11.53 -2.53
N CYS A 19 -10.67 -10.26 -2.37
CA CYS A 19 -9.70 -9.18 -2.26
C CYS A 19 -9.66 -8.63 -0.84
N LYS A 20 -8.55 -7.99 -0.48
CA LYS A 20 -8.37 -7.36 0.83
C LYS A 20 -7.39 -6.21 0.70
N PHE A 21 -7.73 -5.08 1.30
CA PHE A 21 -6.83 -3.96 1.51
C PHE A 21 -6.47 -3.88 2.99
N VAL A 22 -5.20 -3.72 3.30
CA VAL A 22 -4.72 -3.66 4.68
C VAL A 22 -3.82 -2.46 4.85
N VAL A 23 -4.23 -1.58 5.76
CA VAL A 23 -3.45 -0.42 6.18
C VAL A 23 -2.56 -0.82 7.34
N MET A 24 -1.25 -0.59 7.21
CA MET A 24 -0.24 -0.92 8.22
C MET A 24 0.09 0.26 9.12
N ASP A 25 -0.10 1.49 8.62
CA ASP A 25 0.30 2.72 9.28
C ASP A 25 -0.93 3.58 9.61
N GLU A 26 -1.14 3.90 10.88
CA GLU A 26 -2.30 4.70 11.33
C GLU A 26 -2.34 6.11 10.73
N GLY A 27 -1.20 6.62 10.25
CA GLY A 27 -1.10 7.89 9.53
C GLY A 27 -1.53 7.80 8.05
N PHE A 28 -1.78 6.59 7.54
CA PHE A 28 -2.25 6.35 6.18
C PHE A 28 -3.76 6.56 6.11
N GLY A 29 -4.18 7.83 6.01
CA GLY A 29 -5.59 8.22 5.96
C GLY A 29 -6.27 8.04 4.61
N LEU A 30 -5.92 7.02 3.82
CA LEU A 30 -6.56 6.71 2.55
C LEU A 30 -7.12 5.30 2.57
N ASP A 31 -8.35 5.16 2.09
CA ASP A 31 -8.94 3.87 1.79
C ASP A 31 -8.60 3.42 0.36
N LEU A 32 -9.10 2.24 -0.03
CA LEU A 32 -8.89 1.70 -1.37
C LEU A 32 -9.54 2.57 -2.45
N GLU A 33 -10.72 3.15 -2.17
CA GLU A 33 -11.46 3.97 -3.14
C GLU A 33 -10.71 5.27 -3.44
N ASP A 34 -10.18 5.91 -2.40
CA ASP A 34 -9.32 7.07 -2.49
C ASP A 34 -8.07 6.75 -3.33
N LEU A 35 -7.44 5.59 -3.09
CA LEU A 35 -6.26 5.16 -3.85
C LEU A 35 -6.56 4.90 -5.34
N LEU A 36 -7.78 4.51 -5.68
CA LEU A 36 -8.21 4.33 -7.07
C LEU A 36 -8.58 5.66 -7.74
N ARG A 37 -8.96 6.69 -6.97
CA ARG A 37 -9.35 8.01 -7.49
C ARG A 37 -8.19 8.98 -7.67
N VAL A 38 -7.09 8.76 -6.97
CA VAL A 38 -5.90 9.63 -7.02
C VAL A 38 -5.18 9.56 -8.36
N SER A 39 -4.57 10.68 -8.75
CA SER A 39 -3.76 10.75 -9.96
C SER A 39 -2.44 10.00 -9.77
N ALA A 40 -2.25 8.97 -10.59
CA ALA A 40 -1.05 8.15 -10.62
C ALA A 40 -0.21 8.46 -11.87
N TYR A 41 1.07 8.71 -11.68
CA TYR A 41 2.07 8.88 -12.75
C TYR A 41 2.99 7.68 -12.76
N MET A 42 3.12 7.00 -13.89
CA MET A 42 4.06 5.90 -14.04
C MET A 42 5.50 6.43 -13.92
N VAL A 43 6.25 5.93 -12.94
CA VAL A 43 7.65 6.34 -12.71
C VAL A 43 8.61 5.33 -13.34
N GLY A 44 8.22 4.06 -13.39
CA GLY A 44 9.05 3.04 -14.00
C GLY A 44 8.36 1.69 -14.09
N LYS A 45 8.80 0.91 -15.07
CA LYS A 45 8.42 -0.48 -15.27
C LYS A 45 9.69 -1.34 -15.25
N SER A 46 9.72 -2.34 -14.39
CA SER A 46 10.69 -3.43 -14.42
C SER A 46 10.00 -4.72 -14.88
N ARG A 47 10.79 -5.76 -15.17
CA ARG A 47 10.31 -7.06 -15.69
C ARG A 47 9.09 -7.63 -14.94
N SER A 48 9.02 -7.41 -13.62
CA SER A 48 7.94 -7.94 -12.77
C SER A 48 7.22 -6.90 -11.93
N ARG A 49 7.50 -5.60 -12.10
CA ARG A 49 6.96 -4.56 -11.21
C ARG A 49 6.67 -3.25 -11.94
N ILE A 50 5.51 -2.67 -11.68
CA ILE A 50 5.16 -1.32 -12.12
C ILE A 50 5.20 -0.42 -10.89
N MET A 51 5.91 0.70 -10.98
CA MET A 51 5.96 1.71 -9.93
C MET A 51 5.24 2.97 -10.40
N CYS A 52 4.20 3.33 -9.66
CA CYS A 52 3.45 4.56 -9.88
C CYS A 52 3.69 5.52 -8.72
N LYS A 53 3.98 6.77 -9.06
CA LYS A 53 3.97 7.89 -8.12
C LYS A 53 2.55 8.40 -8.03
N VAL A 54 2.03 8.46 -6.82
CA VAL A 54 0.71 8.98 -6.52
C VAL A 54 0.88 10.29 -5.78
N VAL A 55 0.13 11.31 -6.20
CA VAL A 55 0.07 12.60 -5.52
C VAL A 55 -1.32 12.74 -4.93
N VAL A 56 -1.38 12.78 -3.61
CA VAL A 56 -2.65 12.87 -2.88
C VAL A 56 -2.82 14.29 -2.40
N GLY A 57 -3.80 15.00 -2.96
CA GLY A 57 -4.15 16.34 -2.54
C GLY A 57 -5.24 16.30 -1.48
N GLY A 58 -4.92 16.74 -0.26
CA GLY A 58 -5.86 17.15 0.80
C GLY A 58 -7.15 16.33 0.93
N GLY A 59 -7.08 15.21 1.64
CA GLY A 59 -8.26 14.47 2.13
C GLY A 59 -8.83 15.08 3.41
N LYS A 60 -10.13 14.88 3.65
CA LYS A 60 -11.00 15.56 4.64
C LYS A 60 -10.33 15.90 5.98
N GLY A 61 -9.92 17.15 6.16
CA GLY A 61 -9.81 17.77 7.49
C GLY A 61 -8.42 18.14 8.03
N SER A 62 -7.32 17.94 7.29
CA SER A 62 -6.00 18.45 7.71
C SER A 62 -5.30 19.16 6.57
N GLY A 63 -4.57 20.23 6.91
CA GLY A 63 -4.02 21.22 5.98
C GLY A 63 -3.27 20.63 4.78
N VAL A 64 -3.24 21.42 3.70
CA VAL A 64 -2.71 21.09 2.37
C VAL A 64 -1.24 20.63 2.40
N THR A 65 -1.00 19.38 2.76
CA THR A 65 0.26 18.68 2.54
C THR A 65 -0.01 17.61 1.51
N ALA A 66 0.52 17.81 0.30
CA ALA A 66 0.46 16.80 -0.74
C ALA A 66 1.45 15.67 -0.38
N THR A 67 0.92 14.52 0.03
CA THR A 67 1.73 13.33 0.29
C THR A 67 2.01 12.61 -1.02
N VAL A 68 3.28 12.27 -1.25
CA VAL A 68 3.71 11.55 -2.46
C VAL A 68 4.05 10.12 -2.09
N MET A 69 3.35 9.17 -2.69
CA MET A 69 3.51 7.75 -2.41
C MET A 69 3.89 6.95 -3.65
N ALA A 70 4.48 5.79 -3.44
CA ALA A 70 4.81 4.83 -4.47
C ALA A 70 3.88 3.61 -4.33
N ILE A 71 3.08 3.34 -5.35
CA ILE A 71 2.38 2.07 -5.51
C ILE A 71 3.26 1.16 -6.35
N ARG A 72 3.54 -0.04 -5.84
CA ARG A 72 4.25 -1.07 -6.59
C ARG A 72 3.32 -2.26 -6.81
N ARG A 73 2.91 -2.46 -8.06
CA ARG A 73 2.19 -3.66 -8.48
C ARG A 73 3.18 -4.77 -8.78
N LEU A 74 2.97 -5.94 -8.20
CA LEU A 74 3.68 -7.17 -8.55
C LEU A 74 2.97 -7.79 -9.75
N SER A 75 3.70 -8.11 -10.82
CA SER A 75 3.18 -8.93 -11.92
C SER A 75 2.82 -10.33 -11.43
N GLU A 76 2.05 -11.08 -12.23
CA GLU A 76 1.69 -12.50 -12.05
C GLU A 76 2.64 -13.21 -11.08
N CYS A 77 2.17 -13.33 -9.85
CA CYS A 77 2.90 -13.89 -8.73
C CYS A 77 2.09 -15.12 -8.35
N ASP A 78 2.52 -16.28 -8.86
CA ASP A 78 1.91 -17.60 -8.62
C ASP A 78 2.01 -18.04 -7.14
N ASP A 79 2.63 -17.21 -6.29
CA ASP A 79 2.71 -17.47 -4.86
C ASP A 79 1.32 -17.45 -4.22
N ALA A 80 1.09 -18.42 -3.35
CA ALA A 80 -0.15 -18.49 -2.59
C ALA A 80 -0.36 -17.20 -1.76
N THR A 81 -1.61 -16.71 -1.70
CA THR A 81 -1.99 -15.47 -1.00
C THR A 81 -1.48 -15.42 0.44
N TRP A 82 -1.50 -16.53 1.17
CA TRP A 82 -1.02 -16.59 2.55
C TRP A 82 0.47 -16.27 2.69
N LYS A 83 1.30 -16.60 1.69
CA LYS A 83 2.73 -16.24 1.69
C LYS A 83 2.90 -14.75 1.53
N PHE A 84 2.16 -14.16 0.59
CA PHE A 84 2.18 -12.72 0.37
C PHE A 84 1.75 -11.95 1.62
N GLU A 85 0.65 -12.36 2.26
CA GLU A 85 0.22 -11.76 3.53
C GLU A 85 1.30 -11.85 4.61
N SER A 86 1.87 -13.05 4.81
CA SER A 86 2.93 -13.24 5.82
C SER A 86 4.18 -12.39 5.55
N GLU A 87 4.56 -12.22 4.28
CA GLU A 87 5.69 -11.37 3.91
C GLU A 87 5.38 -9.89 4.13
N MET A 88 4.17 -9.43 3.75
CA MET A 88 3.77 -8.04 3.97
C MET A 88 3.68 -7.71 5.46
N GLU A 89 3.15 -8.61 6.29
CA GLU A 89 3.14 -8.44 7.74
C GLU A 89 4.54 -8.40 8.34
N ALA A 90 5.45 -9.26 7.86
CA ALA A 90 6.85 -9.26 8.31
C ALA A 90 7.56 -7.95 7.94
N ILE A 91 7.36 -7.45 6.71
CA ILE A 91 7.93 -6.18 6.24
C ILE A 91 7.31 -4.99 7.00
N GLY A 92 6.00 -5.02 7.24
CA GLY A 92 5.28 -3.96 7.97
C GLY A 92 5.77 -3.77 9.41
N ARG A 93 6.34 -4.81 10.03
CA ARG A 93 6.94 -4.73 11.38
C ARG A 93 8.33 -4.07 11.39
N VAL A 94 8.98 -3.92 10.22
CA VAL A 94 10.32 -3.33 10.14
C VAL A 94 10.23 -1.81 10.07
N HIS A 95 10.65 -1.14 11.15
CA HIS A 95 10.73 0.31 11.21
C HIS A 95 12.17 0.76 11.47
N HIS A 96 12.83 1.32 10.45
CA HIS A 96 14.21 1.79 10.54
C HIS A 96 14.41 3.03 9.65
N PRO A 97 15.20 4.03 10.05
CA PRO A 97 15.39 5.29 9.30
C PRO A 97 15.88 5.11 7.85
N ASN A 98 16.54 4.00 7.53
CA ASN A 98 17.07 3.69 6.19
C ASN A 98 16.21 2.69 5.40
N ILE A 99 15.03 2.30 5.91
CA ILE A 99 14.12 1.35 5.26
C ILE A 99 12.80 2.08 5.04
N LEU A 100 12.24 2.00 3.83
CA LEU A 100 10.91 2.56 3.61
C LEU A 100 9.87 1.74 4.37
N ALA A 101 9.07 2.44 5.17
CA ALA A 101 7.92 1.84 5.81
C ALA A 101 6.88 1.42 4.76
N LEU A 102 6.36 0.20 4.92
CA LEU A 102 5.16 -0.26 4.23
C LEU A 102 3.96 0.44 4.85
N ARG A 103 3.20 1.19 4.04
CA ARG A 103 2.01 1.93 4.50
C ARG A 103 0.74 1.12 4.40
N ALA A 104 0.60 0.38 3.31
CA ALA A 104 -0.55 -0.49 3.05
C ALA A 104 -0.22 -1.55 1.99
N TYR A 105 -1.01 -2.61 1.92
CA TYR A 105 -0.98 -3.58 0.83
C TYR A 105 -2.37 -4.02 0.40
N TYR A 106 -2.49 -4.45 -0.85
CA TYR A 106 -3.71 -5.00 -1.42
C TYR A 106 -3.39 -6.31 -2.11
N TYR A 107 -4.30 -7.28 -1.99
CA TYR A 107 -4.30 -8.45 -2.85
C TYR A 107 -5.70 -8.81 -3.32
N ALA A 108 -5.76 -9.44 -4.48
CA ALA A 108 -6.87 -10.18 -5.07
C ALA A 108 -6.32 -11.48 -5.68
N SER A 109 -7.18 -12.29 -6.28
CA SER A 109 -6.78 -13.57 -6.89
C SER A 109 -5.67 -13.44 -7.95
N ASP A 110 -5.64 -12.32 -8.68
CA ASP A 110 -4.76 -12.06 -9.84
C ASP A 110 -3.94 -10.76 -9.70
N GLU A 111 -4.07 -10.05 -8.58
CA GLU A 111 -3.42 -8.78 -8.38
C GLU A 111 -2.84 -8.67 -6.97
N LYS A 112 -1.60 -8.19 -6.88
CA LYS A 112 -0.93 -7.90 -5.60
C LYS A 112 -0.20 -6.57 -5.74
N LEU A 113 -0.40 -5.68 -4.79
CA LEU A 113 0.32 -4.41 -4.74
C LEU A 113 0.60 -3.99 -3.30
N PHE A 114 1.55 -3.07 -3.16
CA PHE A 114 1.88 -2.47 -1.88
C PHE A 114 2.23 -0.99 -2.05
N VAL A 115 2.07 -0.25 -0.96
CA VAL A 115 2.20 1.21 -0.89
C VAL A 115 3.30 1.59 0.08
N THR A 116 4.18 2.48 -0.35
CA THR A 116 5.30 3.02 0.43
C THR A 116 5.44 4.52 0.20
N ASP A 117 6.24 5.20 1.00
CA ASP A 117 6.61 6.59 0.71
C ASP A 117 7.41 6.69 -0.61
N PHE A 118 7.23 7.77 -1.36
CA PHE A 118 7.98 7.97 -2.60
C PHE A 118 9.36 8.59 -2.33
N ILE A 119 10.42 7.85 -2.62
CA ILE A 119 11.78 8.39 -2.65
C ILE A 119 12.08 8.96 -4.05
N ARG A 120 12.47 10.24 -4.09
CA ARG A 120 12.85 10.94 -5.33
C ARG A 120 14.22 10.54 -5.87
N ASN A 121 15.09 10.01 -5.01
CA ASN A 121 16.43 9.60 -5.41
C ASN A 121 16.34 8.38 -6.33
N LYS A 122 17.15 8.39 -7.40
CA LYS A 122 17.22 7.28 -8.34
C LYS A 122 17.80 6.04 -7.65
N SER A 123 17.46 4.86 -8.17
CA SER A 123 18.18 3.63 -7.81
C SER A 123 19.67 3.87 -7.92
N LEU A 124 20.43 3.35 -6.95
CA LEU A 124 21.87 3.17 -7.09
C LEU A 124 22.16 2.24 -8.28
#